data_AF-A0A820AG10-F1
#
_entry.id   AF-A0A820AG10-F1
#
_cell.length_a   1.000
_cell.length_b   1.000
_cell.length_c   1.000
_cell.angle_alpha   90.00
_cell.angle_beta   90.00
_cell.angle_gamma   90.00
#
_symmetry.space_group_name_H-M   'P 1'
#
loop_
_entity.id
_entity.type
_entity.pdbx_description
1 polymer ?
#
loop_
_entity_poly.entity_id
_entity_poly.type
_entity_poly.pdbx_seq_one_letter_code
_entity_poly.pdbx_strand_id
1 'polypeptide(L)' 'DQRHIRVVSSNGAKRFADERNIQYIETLASDSTNVEQAFQNLIVDIYQH' A
#
# COMPACT_ATOMS: atom_id res chain seq x y z
N ASP A 1 -0.68 12.82 7.08
CA ASP A 1 0.50 12.45 6.25
C ASP A 1 1.78 13.12 6.74
N GLN A 2 2.78 12.33 7.15
CA GLN A 2 4.09 12.81 7.64
C GLN A 2 5.10 12.97 6.50
N ARG A 3 4.73 13.67 5.43
CA ARG A 3 5.59 13.88 4.24
C ARG A 3 6.97 14.43 4.57
N HIS A 4 7.07 15.21 5.64
CA HIS A 4 8.30 15.87 6.08
C HIS A 4 9.35 14.94 6.68
N ILE A 5 9.00 13.72 7.10
CA ILE A 5 9.95 12.70 7.61
C ILE A 5 9.97 11.45 6.72
N ARG A 6 9.44 11.55 5.50
CA ARG A 6 9.41 10.44 4.55
C ARG A 6 10.83 10.09 4.12
N VAL A 7 11.25 8.86 4.43
CA VAL A 7 12.54 8.29 4.02
C VAL A 7 12.43 7.36 2.81
N VAL A 8 11.21 6.91 2.47
CA VAL A 8 10.93 6.06 1.30
C VAL A 8 9.91 6.73 0.38
N SER A 9 10.26 6.86 -0.90
CA SER A 9 9.35 7.41 -1.91
C SER A 9 8.30 6.37 -2.34
N SER A 10 7.07 6.82 -2.60
CA SER A 10 5.99 5.93 -3.06
C SER A 10 6.34 5.25 -4.39
N ASN A 11 7.08 5.93 -5.28
CA ASN A 11 7.57 5.34 -6.54
C ASN A 11 8.57 4.21 -6.29
N GLY A 12 9.49 4.36 -5.33
CA GLY A 12 10.47 3.33 -5.00
C GLY A 12 9.82 2.10 -4.37
N ALA A 13 8.89 2.32 -3.42
CA ALA A 13 8.14 1.25 -2.78
C ALA A 13 7.25 0.48 -3.78
N LYS A 14 6.57 1.21 -4.69
CA LYS A 14 5.78 0.60 -5.76
C LYS A 14 6.65 -0.25 -6.70
N ARG A 15 7.79 0.28 -7.14
CA ARG A 15 8.72 -0.47 -8.01
C ARG A 15 9.20 -1.76 -7.35
N PHE A 16 9.56 -1.71 -6.07
CA PHE A 16 9.98 -2.90 -5.31
C PHE A 16 8.87 -3.98 -5.28
N ALA A 17 7.63 -3.55 -5.11
CA ALA A 17 6.48 -4.45 -5.07
C ALA A 17 6.21 -5.09 -6.44
N ASP A 18 6.26 -4.29 -7.51
CA ASP A 18 6.12 -4.76 -8.90
C ASP A 18 7.21 -5.79 -9.25
N GLU A 19 8.47 -5.54 -8.91
CA GLU A 19 9.61 -6.46 -9.13
C GLU A 19 9.46 -7.80 -8.41
N ARG A 20 8.63 -7.87 -7.37
CA ARG A 20 8.42 -9.06 -6.53
C ARG A 20 7.05 -9.70 -6.72
N ASN A 21 6.21 -9.15 -7.61
CA ASN A 21 4.83 -9.57 -7.80
C ASN A 21 4.05 -9.58 -6.47
N ILE A 22 4.24 -8.55 -5.63
CA ILE A 22 3.46 -8.34 -4.41
C ILE A 22 2.64 -7.06 -4.54
N GLN A 23 1.47 -7.02 -3.91
CA GLN A 23 0.61 -5.84 -3.91
C GLN A 23 1.23 -4.71 -3.07
N TYR A 24 1.01 -3.46 -3.49
CA TYR A 24 1.43 -2.27 -2.74
C TYR A 24 0.27 -1.28 -2.58
N ILE A 25 0.08 -0.81 -1.36
CA ILE A 25 -0.81 0.30 -1.03
C ILE A 25 -0.23 1.09 0.13
N GLU A 26 -0.20 2.41 -0.02
CA GLU A 26 0.22 3.31 1.05
C GLU A 26 -0.99 3.71 1.89
N THR A 27 -0.86 3.63 3.21
CA THR A 27 -1.95 3.92 4.16
C THR A 27 -1.53 4.95 5.18
N LEU A 28 -2.51 5.65 5.74
CA LEU A 28 -2.33 6.49 6.92
C LEU A 28 -3.35 6.08 7.97
N ALA A 29 -2.91 5.31 8.96
CA ALA A 29 -3.79 4.83 10.02
C ALA A 29 -4.41 5.97 10.84
N SER A 30 -3.70 7.11 10.98
CA SER A 30 -4.16 8.26 11.77
C SER A 30 -5.40 8.96 11.23
N ASP A 31 -5.61 8.93 9.90
CA ASP A 31 -6.74 9.57 9.23
C ASP A 31 -7.53 8.59 8.34
N SER A 32 -7.31 7.29 8.53
CA SER A 32 -7.93 6.18 7.80
C SER A 32 -7.70 6.19 6.28
N THR A 33 -6.76 6.98 5.76
CA THR A 33 -6.47 6.99 4.32
C THR A 33 -6.04 5.60 3.85
N ASN A 34 -6.77 5.06 2.87
CA ASN A 34 -6.54 3.77 2.19
C ASN A 34 -6.57 2.52 3.09
N VAL A 35 -6.90 2.64 4.38
CA VAL A 35 -6.89 1.50 5.31
C VAL A 35 -7.93 0.46 4.88
N GLU A 36 -9.18 0.88 4.68
CA GLU A 36 -10.26 0.00 4.21
C GLU A 36 -9.93 -0.64 2.85
N GLN A 37 -9.44 0.17 1.90
CA GLN A 37 -9.08 -0.31 0.57
C GLN A 37 -7.96 -1.37 0.62
N ALA A 38 -7.00 -1.23 1.55
CA ALA A 38 -5.93 -2.21 1.70
C ALA A 38 -6.48 -3.58 2.09
N PHE A 39 -7.41 -3.63 3.05
CA PHE A 39 -8.07 -4.87 3.46
C PHE A 39 -8.96 -5.45 2.36
N GLN A 40 -9.75 -4.60 1.70
CA GLN A 40 -10.61 -5.04 0.59
C GLN A 40 -9.81 -5.63 -0.55
N ASN A 41 -8.71 -4.98 -0.97
CA ASN A 41 -7.83 -5.49 -2.02
C ASN A 41 -7.27 -6.86 -1.65
N LEU A 42 -6.78 -7.02 -0.42
CA LEU A 42 -6.23 -8.29 0.06
C LEU A 42 -7.29 -9.41 0.05
N ILE A 43 -8.49 -9.13 0.55
CA ILE A 43 -9.57 -10.13 0.62
C ILE A 43 -10.04 -10.52 -0.79
N VAL A 44 -10.21 -9.54 -1.68
CA VAL A 44 -10.60 -9.78 -3.08
C VAL A 44 -9.54 -10.59 -3.80
N ASP A 45 -8.26 -10.26 -3.60
CA ASP A 45 -7.13 -11.00 -4.17
C ASP A 45 -7.15 -12.47 -3.74
N ILE A 46 -7.30 -12.74 -2.43
CA ILE A 46 -7.42 -14.10 -1.90
C ILE A 46 -8.66 -14.83 -2.45
N TYR A 47 -9.78 -14.13 -2.63
CA TYR A 47 -11.01 -14.75 -3.11
C TYR A 47 -10.96 -15.13 -4.60
N GLN A 48 -10.20 -14.37 -5.40
CA GLN A 48 -10.12 -14.54 -6.85
C GLN A 48 -9.01 -15.51 -7.31
N HIS A 49 -8.10 -15.88 -6.41
CA HIS A 49 -7.00 -16.81 -6.64
C HIS A 49 -7.28 -18.17 -5.98
#